data_AF-A0A7X8CIK2-F1
#
_entry.id   AF-A0A7X8CIK2-F1
#
_cell.length_a   1.000
_cell.length_b   1.000
_cell.length_c   1.000
_cell.angle_alpha   90.00
_cell.angle_beta   90.00
_cell.angle_gamma   90.00
#
_symmetry.space_group_name_H-M   'P 1'
#
loop_
_entity.id
_entity.type
_entity.pdbx_description
1 polymer ?
#
loop_
_entity_poly.entity_id
_entity_poly.type
_entity_poly.pdbx_seq_one_letter_code
_entity_poly.pdbx_strand_id
1 'polypeptide(L)'
;EEKAVIRQIFEEAPSKMVKDGFILRDAIAVVDTIDFHAVENIHTLSHLYESLLVRMGREGGMSGEFYTPRPIIQFMVEMVDPKIGETVYDPACGSAGFLVEAYAHMLANQVALTSDFHKLRDATFFGQEKKPLPYLLGVMNSVLHEIPVPHIVRKNTLSDDIRKYSEKERYHVILTNPPFGGTENIESVKANFPYPSSATSILFVQHIMHRLRRDGRVGMVIDEGVLFKSSERAYVDTKKELLEEYNLYAIVSLPAGVFANVVSSGTGPKTDLLFFDHLGPTKQIWYYEVSTVGFSLTKTQKPIAENNLPDCLEMWRAYQAWLKVPAEERSAEPPQNERCWVVPVEEIVKKNYDLSAANPKRKNGFAHRPPEELIADIADKQARIGELIIEIQELLAGDSNE
;
A
#
# COMPACT_ATOMS: atom_id res chain seq x y z
N GLU A 1 -18.15 -3.96 24.64
CA GLU A 1 -17.35 -4.21 23.42
C GLU A 1 -15.86 -4.11 23.70
N GLU A 2 -15.38 -3.10 24.45
CA GLU A 2 -13.96 -2.98 24.86
C GLU A 2 -13.36 -4.26 25.50
N LYS A 3 -14.10 -4.94 26.39
CA LYS A 3 -13.66 -6.23 26.99
C LYS A 3 -13.39 -7.31 25.93
N ALA A 4 -14.09 -7.28 24.80
CA ALA A 4 -13.88 -8.22 23.70
C ALA A 4 -12.60 -7.87 22.92
N VAL A 5 -12.31 -6.58 22.71
CA VAL A 5 -11.05 -6.11 22.09
C VAL A 5 -9.85 -6.52 22.95
N ILE A 6 -9.91 -6.29 24.27
CA ILE A 6 -8.87 -6.74 25.21
C ILE A 6 -8.68 -8.26 25.12
N ARG A 7 -9.77 -9.02 25.11
CA ARG A 7 -9.71 -10.49 24.97
C ARG A 7 -9.00 -10.89 23.67
N GLN A 8 -9.32 -10.26 22.54
CA GLN A 8 -8.67 -10.55 21.25
C GLN A 8 -7.17 -10.27 21.27
N ILE A 9 -6.74 -9.16 21.87
CA ILE A 9 -5.33 -8.80 22.06
C ILE A 9 -4.59 -9.91 22.82
N PHE A 10 -5.15 -10.37 23.94
CA PHE A 10 -4.50 -11.37 24.79
C PHE A 10 -4.64 -12.82 24.31
N GLU A 11 -5.66 -13.15 23.50
CA GLU A 11 -5.78 -14.47 22.85
C GLU A 11 -4.67 -14.70 21.81
N GLU A 12 -4.26 -13.64 21.11
CA GLU A 12 -3.21 -13.70 20.07
C GLU A 12 -1.81 -13.37 20.62
N ALA A 13 -1.71 -12.88 21.87
CA ALA A 13 -0.43 -12.56 22.49
C ALA A 13 0.46 -13.82 22.60
N PRO A 14 1.64 -13.85 21.96
CA PRO A 14 2.48 -15.04 21.99
C PRO A 14 3.02 -15.28 23.40
N SER A 15 2.70 -16.45 23.97
CA SER A 15 3.16 -16.92 25.27
C SER A 15 4.68 -17.11 25.43
N LYS A 16 5.48 -16.73 24.42
CA LYS A 16 6.90 -17.08 24.29
C LYS A 16 7.86 -15.91 24.06
N MET A 17 7.41 -14.64 24.15
CA MET A 17 8.28 -13.52 23.78
C MET A 17 9.44 -13.26 24.75
N VAL A 18 9.28 -13.50 26.06
CA VAL A 18 10.36 -13.28 27.04
C VAL A 18 10.53 -14.51 27.92
N LYS A 19 11.59 -15.28 27.67
CA LYS A 19 11.92 -16.50 28.44
C LYS A 19 12.61 -16.19 29.77
N ASP A 20 13.19 -14.99 29.90
CA ASP A 20 13.96 -14.57 31.07
C ASP A 20 13.14 -13.58 31.92
N GLY A 21 12.83 -13.98 33.16
CA GLY A 21 12.06 -13.17 34.10
C GLY A 21 12.75 -11.86 34.50
N PHE A 22 14.08 -11.79 34.45
CA PHE A 22 14.82 -10.56 34.74
C PHE A 22 14.64 -9.53 33.63
N ILE A 23 14.75 -9.97 32.37
CA ILE A 23 14.49 -9.10 31.21
C ILE A 23 13.04 -8.62 31.22
N LEU A 24 12.09 -9.49 31.57
CA LEU A 24 10.68 -9.09 31.68
C LEU A 24 10.49 -8.05 32.79
N ARG A 25 11.07 -8.26 33.97
CA ARG A 25 11.02 -7.29 35.08
C ARG A 25 11.60 -5.94 34.67
N ASP A 26 12.76 -5.93 34.03
CA ASP A 26 13.42 -4.69 33.64
C ASP A 26 12.62 -3.94 32.56
N ALA A 27 12.03 -4.67 31.61
CA ALA A 27 11.10 -4.10 30.63
C ALA A 27 9.84 -3.52 31.29
N ILE A 28 9.23 -4.23 32.25
CA ILE A 28 8.08 -3.73 33.01
C ILE A 28 8.45 -2.47 33.79
N ALA A 29 9.62 -2.44 34.44
CA ALA A 29 10.07 -1.28 35.19
C ALA A 29 10.24 -0.04 34.29
N VAL A 30 10.72 -0.20 33.05
CA VAL A 30 10.79 0.90 32.08
C VAL A 30 9.38 1.35 31.68
N VAL A 31 8.46 0.44 31.39
CA VAL A 31 7.07 0.78 31.03
C VAL A 31 6.33 1.46 32.17
N ASP A 32 6.58 1.07 33.43
CA ASP A 32 5.98 1.68 34.63
C ASP A 32 6.40 3.14 34.84
N THR A 33 7.50 3.59 34.22
CA THR A 33 7.89 5.01 34.24
C THR A 33 7.06 5.91 33.31
N ILE A 34 6.25 5.32 32.43
CA ILE A 34 5.44 6.05 31.46
C ILE A 34 4.12 6.48 32.11
N ASP A 35 3.86 7.79 32.11
CA ASP A 35 2.57 8.33 32.57
C ASP A 35 1.50 8.27 31.47
N PHE A 36 0.52 7.37 31.63
CA PHE A 36 -0.58 7.16 30.69
C PHE A 36 -1.81 8.05 30.95
N HIS A 37 -1.80 8.94 31.95
CA HIS A 37 -3.00 9.67 32.38
C HIS A 37 -3.19 11.05 31.74
N ALA A 38 -2.16 11.65 31.13
CA ALA A 38 -2.32 12.89 30.38
C ALA A 38 -2.69 12.61 28.92
N VAL A 39 -3.72 13.29 28.38
CA VAL A 39 -4.13 13.17 26.96
C VAL A 39 -2.98 13.55 26.02
N GLU A 40 -2.15 14.54 26.41
CA GLU A 40 -0.91 14.88 25.70
C GLU A 40 0.08 13.71 25.62
N ASN A 41 0.07 12.81 26.61
CA ASN A 41 0.91 11.61 26.61
C ASN A 41 0.38 10.52 25.69
N ILE A 42 -0.93 10.42 25.42
CA ILE A 42 -1.49 9.40 24.51
C ILE A 42 -1.03 9.65 23.06
N HIS A 43 -1.08 10.91 22.60
CA HIS A 43 -0.53 11.26 21.28
C HIS A 43 0.98 11.03 21.22
N THR A 44 1.70 11.40 22.28
CA THR A 44 3.15 11.16 22.38
C THR A 44 3.47 9.65 22.34
N LEU A 45 2.69 8.82 23.03
CA LEU A 45 2.82 7.38 23.05
C LEU A 45 2.49 6.74 21.71
N SER A 46 1.47 7.25 21.03
CA SER A 46 1.10 6.81 19.69
C SER A 46 2.24 7.05 18.69
N HIS A 47 2.87 8.24 18.74
CA HIS A 47 4.04 8.57 17.92
C HIS A 47 5.27 7.71 18.27
N LEU A 48 5.50 7.44 19.55
CA LEU A 48 6.57 6.54 20.00
C LEU A 48 6.31 5.11 19.53
N TYR A 49 5.07 4.63 19.63
CA TYR A 49 4.66 3.30 19.18
C TYR A 49 4.87 3.14 17.67
N GLU A 50 4.42 4.08 16.86
CA GLU A 50 4.68 4.11 15.41
C GLU A 50 6.18 4.14 15.08
N SER A 51 6.96 4.92 15.84
CA SER A 51 8.42 4.95 15.68
C SER A 51 9.06 3.59 15.99
N LEU A 52 8.55 2.87 17.00
CA LEU A 52 8.99 1.51 17.33
C LEU A 52 8.55 0.51 16.25
N LEU A 53 7.33 0.62 15.72
CA LEU A 53 6.85 -0.22 14.62
C LEU A 53 7.75 -0.09 13.39
N VAL A 54 8.12 1.14 13.03
CA VAL A 54 9.05 1.43 11.92
C VAL A 54 10.40 0.75 12.17
N ARG A 55 10.94 0.84 13.39
CA ARG A 55 12.23 0.20 13.75
C ARG A 55 12.14 -1.32 13.71
N MET A 56 11.07 -1.90 14.24
CA MET A 56 10.83 -3.35 14.20
C MET A 56 10.74 -3.85 12.76
N GLY A 57 10.07 -3.10 11.88
CA GLY A 57 10.01 -3.41 10.45
C GLY A 57 11.38 -3.34 9.75
N ARG A 58 12.28 -2.46 10.21
CA ARG A 58 13.64 -2.27 9.65
C ARG A 58 14.66 -3.29 10.15
N GLU A 59 14.69 -3.57 11.46
CA GLU A 59 15.77 -4.29 12.14
C GLU A 59 15.45 -5.77 12.37
N GLY A 60 14.16 -6.15 12.41
CA GLY A 60 13.75 -7.37 13.08
C GLY A 60 13.91 -8.68 12.30
N GLY A 61 14.08 -8.67 10.97
CA GLY A 61 14.06 -9.89 10.14
C GLY A 61 12.74 -10.71 10.20
N MET A 62 11.86 -10.41 11.16
CA MET A 62 10.53 -10.95 11.34
C MET A 62 9.58 -10.21 10.40
N SER A 63 9.74 -10.49 9.11
CA SER A 63 8.90 -10.02 8.01
C SER A 63 8.75 -8.50 7.95
N GLY A 64 9.75 -7.81 7.39
CA GLY A 64 9.64 -6.41 6.95
C GLY A 64 8.47 -6.13 6.00
N GLU A 65 7.70 -7.13 5.58
CA GLU A 65 6.70 -7.15 4.50
C GLU A 65 5.45 -6.26 4.68
N PHE A 66 5.32 -5.38 5.69
CA PHE A 66 4.01 -4.79 6.06
C PHE A 66 3.95 -3.30 6.39
N TYR A 67 5.03 -2.53 6.24
CA TYR A 67 5.02 -1.13 6.65
C TYR A 67 5.01 -0.13 5.48
N THR A 68 3.86 0.51 5.24
CA THR A 68 3.74 1.60 4.28
C THR A 68 4.39 2.88 4.85
N PRO A 69 5.32 3.54 4.14
CA PRO A 69 5.91 4.78 4.63
C PRO A 69 4.86 5.86 4.89
N ARG A 70 4.99 6.59 6.02
CA ARG A 70 3.97 7.57 6.44
C ARG A 70 3.63 8.63 5.39
N PRO A 71 4.60 9.22 4.65
CA PRO A 71 4.28 10.16 3.58
C PRO A 71 3.37 9.58 2.49
N ILE A 72 3.46 8.28 2.22
CA ILE A 72 2.60 7.59 1.24
C ILE A 72 1.19 7.39 1.80
N ILE A 73 1.07 6.98 3.07
CA ILE A 73 -0.24 6.87 3.76
C ILE A 73 -0.95 8.21 3.74
N GLN A 74 -0.26 9.28 4.16
CA GLN A 74 -0.76 10.66 4.17
C GLN A 74 -1.27 11.10 2.81
N PHE A 75 -0.41 10.96 1.81
CA PHE A 75 -0.74 11.32 0.43
C PHE A 75 -1.98 10.57 -0.08
N MET A 76 -2.07 9.26 0.14
CA MET A 76 -3.21 8.46 -0.31
C MET A 76 -4.50 8.84 0.42
N VAL A 77 -4.45 9.05 1.73
CA VAL A 77 -5.61 9.50 2.52
C VAL A 77 -6.07 10.88 2.06
N GLU A 78 -5.15 11.78 1.74
CA GLU A 78 -5.47 13.13 1.24
C GLU A 78 -6.03 13.11 -0.19
N MET A 79 -5.51 12.24 -1.06
CA MET A 79 -6.03 12.02 -2.42
C MET A 79 -7.46 11.46 -2.40
N VAL A 80 -7.72 10.49 -1.51
CA VAL A 80 -9.02 9.82 -1.38
C VAL A 80 -10.00 10.67 -0.58
N ASP A 81 -9.54 11.43 0.40
CA ASP A 81 -10.32 12.39 1.20
C ASP A 81 -11.56 11.77 1.90
N PRO A 82 -11.38 10.81 2.83
CA PRO A 82 -12.46 10.14 3.54
C PRO A 82 -13.29 11.10 4.42
N LYS A 83 -14.62 10.91 4.46
CA LYS A 83 -15.59 11.79 5.14
C LYS A 83 -16.25 11.16 6.35
N ILE A 84 -16.56 12.00 7.34
CA ILE A 84 -17.33 11.59 8.51
C ILE A 84 -18.69 11.04 8.06
N GLY A 85 -19.07 9.88 8.62
CA GLY A 85 -20.28 9.14 8.24
C GLY A 85 -20.05 8.09 7.16
N GLU A 86 -18.89 8.08 6.51
CA GLU A 86 -18.47 6.99 5.62
C GLU A 86 -17.87 5.83 6.41
N THR A 87 -17.76 4.68 5.75
CA THR A 87 -17.06 3.50 6.26
C THR A 87 -15.74 3.31 5.50
N VAL A 88 -14.67 3.06 6.23
CA VAL A 88 -13.30 2.87 5.72
C VAL A 88 -12.88 1.42 5.94
N TYR A 89 -12.38 0.78 4.90
CA TYR A 89 -11.93 -0.60 4.95
C TYR A 89 -10.50 -0.77 4.44
N ASP A 90 -9.72 -1.58 5.15
CA ASP A 90 -8.40 -2.03 4.71
C ASP A 90 -8.34 -3.58 4.70
N PRO A 91 -8.37 -4.23 3.52
CA PRO A 91 -8.29 -5.69 3.40
C PRO A 91 -6.92 -6.29 3.73
N ALA A 92 -5.89 -5.48 3.96
CA ALA A 92 -4.54 -5.93 4.32
C ALA A 92 -3.95 -4.97 5.34
N CYS A 93 -4.64 -4.81 6.46
CA CYS A 93 -4.45 -3.64 7.31
C CYS A 93 -3.10 -3.59 8.04
N GLY A 94 -2.42 -4.73 8.23
CA GLY A 94 -1.17 -4.77 8.97
C GLY A 94 -1.28 -4.05 10.31
N SER A 95 -0.43 -3.04 10.54
CA SER A 95 -0.45 -2.18 11.72
C SER A 95 -1.56 -1.10 11.74
N ALA A 96 -2.57 -1.21 10.87
CA ALA A 96 -3.71 -0.30 10.74
C ALA A 96 -3.35 1.16 10.37
N GLY A 97 -2.20 1.38 9.72
CA GLY A 97 -1.71 2.73 9.40
C GLY A 97 -2.68 3.58 8.57
N PHE A 98 -3.36 2.98 7.58
CA PHE A 98 -4.38 3.68 6.79
C PHE A 98 -5.64 4.01 7.59
N LEU A 99 -6.09 3.10 8.46
CA LEU A 99 -7.29 3.31 9.28
C LEU A 99 -7.07 4.45 10.28
N VAL A 100 -5.92 4.43 10.95
CA VAL A 100 -5.50 5.48 11.88
C VAL A 100 -5.37 6.82 11.17
N GLU A 101 -4.75 6.86 9.99
CA GLU A 101 -4.61 8.13 9.28
C GLU A 101 -5.93 8.65 8.70
N ALA A 102 -6.82 7.77 8.25
CA ALA A 102 -8.16 8.17 7.85
C ALA A 102 -8.95 8.79 9.01
N TYR A 103 -8.82 8.24 10.22
CA TYR A 103 -9.40 8.83 11.44
C TYR A 103 -8.84 10.23 11.72
N ALA A 104 -7.51 10.37 11.73
CA ALA A 104 -6.85 11.66 11.95
C ALA A 104 -7.27 12.70 10.89
N HIS A 105 -7.36 12.31 9.62
CA HIS A 105 -7.81 13.17 8.52
C HIS A 105 -9.25 13.64 8.71
N MET A 106 -10.16 12.74 9.08
CA MET A 106 -11.56 13.10 9.34
C MET A 106 -11.68 14.09 10.51
N LEU A 107 -10.93 13.88 11.59
CA LEU A 107 -10.94 14.79 12.74
C LEU A 107 -10.35 16.17 12.43
N ALA A 108 -9.23 16.22 11.70
CA ALA A 108 -8.53 17.47 11.43
C ALA A 108 -9.27 18.38 10.44
N ASN A 109 -9.98 17.79 9.48
CA ASN A 109 -10.50 18.53 8.32
C ASN A 109 -12.03 18.72 8.33
N GLN A 110 -12.76 18.19 9.32
CA GLN A 110 -14.23 18.18 9.31
C GLN A 110 -14.82 18.55 10.67
N VAL A 111 -15.89 19.34 10.64
CA VAL A 111 -16.65 19.70 11.85
C VAL A 111 -17.58 18.55 12.19
N ALA A 112 -17.32 17.87 13.31
CA ALA A 112 -18.13 16.76 13.79
C ALA A 112 -19.19 17.21 14.81
N LEU A 113 -20.44 16.77 14.65
CA LEU A 113 -21.43 16.84 15.74
C LEU A 113 -21.15 15.74 16.77
N THR A 114 -21.68 15.87 17.99
CA THR A 114 -21.51 14.85 19.05
C THR A 114 -21.97 13.45 18.61
N SER A 115 -23.05 13.37 17.82
CA SER A 115 -23.53 12.11 17.25
C SER A 115 -22.58 11.48 16.21
N ASP A 116 -21.78 12.33 15.56
CA ASP A 116 -20.85 11.90 14.52
C ASP A 116 -19.59 11.29 15.12
N PHE A 117 -19.17 11.76 16.29
CA PHE A 117 -18.04 11.18 17.05
C PHE A 117 -18.29 9.72 17.42
N HIS A 118 -19.50 9.36 17.85
CA HIS A 118 -19.83 7.97 18.18
C HIS A 118 -19.77 7.07 16.93
N LYS A 119 -20.38 7.51 15.82
CA LYS A 119 -20.32 6.75 14.57
C LYS A 119 -18.89 6.58 14.06
N LEU A 120 -18.11 7.66 14.11
CA LEU A 120 -16.71 7.69 13.72
C LEU A 120 -15.88 6.67 14.53
N ARG A 121 -16.08 6.61 15.84
CA ARG A 121 -15.31 5.71 16.71
C ARG A 121 -15.75 4.25 16.63
N ASP A 122 -17.05 3.99 16.50
CA ASP A 122 -17.61 2.66 16.75
C ASP A 122 -18.10 1.95 15.48
N ALA A 123 -18.29 2.64 14.35
CA ALA A 123 -18.92 2.07 13.16
C ALA A 123 -18.26 2.44 11.81
N THR A 124 -17.10 3.11 11.84
CA THR A 124 -16.44 3.60 10.61
C THR A 124 -15.30 2.71 10.12
N PHE A 125 -14.44 2.18 11.00
CA PHE A 125 -13.18 1.55 10.58
C PHE A 125 -13.21 0.02 10.62
N PHE A 126 -12.90 -0.60 9.48
CA PHE A 126 -12.89 -2.05 9.29
C PHE A 126 -11.55 -2.50 8.72
N GLY A 127 -11.06 -3.66 9.17
CA GLY A 127 -9.79 -4.19 8.68
C GLY A 127 -9.77 -5.72 8.65
N GLN A 128 -8.91 -6.27 7.80
CA GLN A 128 -8.56 -7.69 7.83
C GLN A 128 -7.05 -7.84 7.78
N GLU A 129 -6.53 -8.74 8.62
CA GLU A 129 -5.12 -9.10 8.65
C GLU A 129 -4.95 -10.60 8.88
N LYS A 130 -4.08 -11.23 8.09
CA LYS A 130 -3.87 -12.69 8.12
C LYS A 130 -2.90 -13.10 9.23
N LYS A 131 -1.83 -12.33 9.44
CA LYS A 131 -0.72 -12.68 10.33
C LYS A 131 -1.03 -12.22 11.78
N PRO A 132 -0.78 -13.07 12.80
CA PRO A 132 -1.11 -12.74 14.20
C PRO A 132 -0.43 -11.48 14.73
N LEU A 133 0.88 -11.32 14.48
CA LEU A 133 1.63 -10.18 15.02
C LEU A 133 1.20 -8.85 14.39
N PRO A 134 1.16 -8.68 13.05
CA PRO A 134 0.60 -7.46 12.45
C PRO A 134 -0.83 -7.15 12.90
N TYR A 135 -1.69 -8.18 13.00
CA TYR A 135 -3.06 -8.03 13.51
C TYR A 135 -3.07 -7.41 14.91
N LEU A 136 -2.29 -7.96 15.84
CA LEU A 136 -2.16 -7.46 17.20
C LEU A 136 -1.66 -6.00 17.21
N LEU A 137 -0.63 -5.72 16.41
CA LEU A 137 -0.05 -4.38 16.31
C LEU A 137 -1.06 -3.37 15.78
N GLY A 138 -1.89 -3.74 14.80
CA GLY A 138 -2.94 -2.88 14.24
C GLY A 138 -4.10 -2.63 15.20
N VAL A 139 -4.54 -3.63 15.96
CA VAL A 139 -5.55 -3.45 17.01
C VAL A 139 -5.03 -2.49 18.09
N MET A 140 -3.80 -2.70 18.57
CA MET A 140 -3.17 -1.80 19.56
C MET A 140 -2.99 -0.38 19.01
N ASN A 141 -2.54 -0.26 17.75
CA ASN A 141 -2.34 1.05 17.13
C ASN A 141 -3.64 1.84 17.03
N SER A 142 -4.74 1.16 16.67
CA SER A 142 -6.07 1.76 16.58
C SER A 142 -6.55 2.27 17.95
N VAL A 143 -6.38 1.46 19.00
CA VAL A 143 -6.77 1.82 20.37
C VAL A 143 -5.97 3.02 20.88
N LEU A 144 -4.65 3.06 20.64
CA LEU A 144 -3.79 4.19 21.02
C LEU A 144 -4.18 5.49 20.30
N HIS A 145 -4.67 5.40 19.07
CA HIS A 145 -5.18 6.53 18.29
C HIS A 145 -6.69 6.78 18.51
N GLU A 146 -7.23 6.39 19.67
CA GLU A 146 -8.60 6.68 20.10
C GLU A 146 -9.73 6.06 19.27
N ILE A 147 -9.42 4.99 18.53
CA ILE A 147 -10.41 4.11 17.88
C ILE A 147 -10.61 2.90 18.82
N PRO A 148 -11.56 2.96 19.79
CA PRO A 148 -11.66 1.99 20.88
C PRO A 148 -12.17 0.62 20.42
N VAL A 149 -12.98 0.57 19.36
CA VAL A 149 -13.60 -0.64 18.84
C VAL A 149 -13.26 -0.78 17.35
N PRO A 150 -11.99 -1.06 17.00
CA PRO A 150 -11.63 -1.26 15.61
C PRO A 150 -12.21 -2.60 15.13
N HIS A 151 -12.97 -2.59 14.03
CA HIS A 151 -13.53 -3.82 13.43
C HIS A 151 -12.46 -4.55 12.59
N ILE A 152 -11.33 -4.85 13.21
CA ILE A 152 -10.22 -5.59 12.59
C ILE A 152 -10.39 -7.08 12.91
N VAL A 153 -10.40 -7.90 11.86
CA VAL A 153 -10.59 -9.36 11.98
C VAL A 153 -9.34 -10.09 11.54
N ARG A 154 -8.88 -11.06 12.35
CA ARG A 154 -7.79 -11.95 11.96
C ARG A 154 -8.27 -13.00 10.96
N LYS A 155 -8.05 -12.78 9.67
CA LYS A 155 -8.57 -13.64 8.59
C LYS A 155 -7.73 -13.51 7.33
N ASN A 156 -7.68 -14.57 6.51
CA ASN A 156 -7.22 -14.46 5.13
C ASN A 156 -8.30 -13.78 4.28
N THR A 157 -8.10 -12.54 3.88
CA THR A 157 -9.00 -11.77 3.01
C THR A 157 -9.43 -12.54 1.76
N LEU A 158 -8.48 -13.23 1.11
CA LEU A 158 -8.77 -13.96 -0.12
C LEU A 158 -9.66 -15.20 0.08
N SER A 159 -9.82 -15.66 1.34
CA SER A 159 -10.74 -16.75 1.66
C SER A 159 -12.21 -16.36 1.56
N ASP A 160 -12.50 -15.07 1.43
CA ASP A 160 -13.85 -14.58 1.20
C ASP A 160 -14.32 -14.85 -0.23
N ASP A 161 -15.55 -15.36 -0.37
CA ASP A 161 -16.19 -15.56 -1.67
C ASP A 161 -16.84 -14.27 -2.16
N ILE A 162 -16.17 -13.57 -3.09
CA ILE A 162 -16.55 -12.20 -3.46
C ILE A 162 -17.90 -12.10 -4.15
N ARG A 163 -18.42 -13.23 -4.65
CA ARG A 163 -19.73 -13.32 -5.32
C ARG A 163 -20.91 -13.30 -4.34
N LYS A 164 -20.64 -13.48 -3.04
CA LYS A 164 -21.68 -13.60 -2.01
C LYS A 164 -21.98 -12.29 -1.29
N TYR A 165 -21.19 -11.24 -1.52
CA TYR A 165 -21.37 -9.98 -0.83
C TYR A 165 -22.64 -9.25 -1.28
N SER A 166 -23.44 -8.84 -0.29
CA SER A 166 -24.53 -7.90 -0.48
C SER A 166 -24.04 -6.45 -0.45
N GLU A 167 -24.86 -5.52 -0.96
CA GLU A 167 -24.55 -4.07 -0.92
C GLU A 167 -24.28 -3.54 0.52
N LYS A 168 -24.81 -4.21 1.54
CA LYS A 168 -24.63 -3.82 2.96
C LYS A 168 -23.24 -4.17 3.50
N GLU A 169 -22.51 -5.07 2.82
CA GLU A 169 -21.19 -5.57 3.23
C GLU A 169 -20.05 -4.83 2.49
N ARG A 170 -20.41 -3.78 1.74
CA ARG A 170 -19.49 -2.95 0.97
C ARG A 170 -19.17 -1.65 1.71
N TYR A 171 -18.04 -1.06 1.37
CA TYR A 171 -17.51 0.14 2.02
C TYR A 171 -17.46 1.35 1.12
N HIS A 172 -17.52 2.53 1.74
CA HIS A 172 -17.46 3.81 1.03
C HIS A 172 -16.02 4.14 0.61
N VAL A 173 -15.06 3.81 1.48
CA VAL A 173 -13.64 4.08 1.24
C VAL A 173 -12.85 2.81 1.46
N ILE A 174 -11.96 2.48 0.52
CA ILE A 174 -10.97 1.42 0.70
C ILE A 174 -9.58 2.03 0.54
N LEU A 175 -8.75 1.91 1.58
CA LEU A 175 -7.37 2.40 1.62
C LEU A 175 -6.47 1.26 2.05
N THR A 176 -5.51 0.87 1.20
CA THR A 176 -4.76 -0.37 1.47
C THR A 176 -3.43 -0.48 0.74
N ASN A 177 -2.53 -1.29 1.31
CA ASN A 177 -1.29 -1.74 0.67
C ASN A 177 -1.21 -3.27 0.77
N PRO A 178 -1.79 -4.00 -0.20
CA PRO A 178 -1.74 -5.46 -0.22
C PRO A 178 -0.31 -6.00 -0.37
N PRO A 179 -0.03 -7.23 0.07
CA PRO A 179 1.30 -7.82 -0.01
C PRO A 179 1.80 -7.97 -1.47
N PHE A 180 3.04 -7.58 -1.72
CA PHE A 180 3.69 -7.68 -3.02
C PHE A 180 4.19 -9.10 -3.33
N GLY A 181 4.07 -9.55 -4.59
CA GLY A 181 4.75 -10.75 -5.09
C GLY A 181 4.35 -12.08 -4.44
N GLY A 182 3.28 -12.11 -3.64
CA GLY A 182 2.76 -13.32 -3.01
C GLY A 182 2.04 -14.24 -4.00
N THR A 183 2.05 -15.54 -3.69
CA THR A 183 1.22 -16.52 -4.39
C THR A 183 0.21 -17.17 -3.46
N GLU A 184 -1.01 -17.38 -3.97
CA GLU A 184 -2.03 -18.17 -3.33
C GLU A 184 -2.09 -19.53 -4.03
N ASN A 185 -1.80 -20.59 -3.26
CA ASN A 185 -1.65 -21.95 -3.79
C ASN A 185 -2.87 -22.82 -3.48
N ILE A 186 -3.81 -22.32 -2.68
CA ILE A 186 -5.00 -23.07 -2.27
C ILE A 186 -6.10 -22.88 -3.33
N GLU A 187 -6.44 -23.95 -4.04
CA GLU A 187 -7.38 -23.90 -5.18
C GLU A 187 -8.79 -23.43 -4.78
N SER A 188 -9.26 -23.82 -3.59
CA SER A 188 -10.55 -23.35 -3.06
C SER A 188 -10.58 -21.85 -2.79
N VAL A 189 -9.42 -21.24 -2.49
CA VAL A 189 -9.29 -19.79 -2.31
C VAL A 189 -9.34 -19.09 -3.65
N LYS A 190 -8.66 -19.62 -4.68
CA LYS A 190 -8.72 -19.06 -6.04
C LYS A 190 -10.13 -19.13 -6.63
N ALA A 191 -10.87 -20.18 -6.31
CA ALA A 191 -12.24 -20.39 -6.78
C ALA A 191 -13.26 -19.38 -6.23
N ASN A 192 -12.88 -18.56 -5.24
CA ASN A 192 -13.69 -17.45 -4.72
C ASN A 192 -13.79 -16.26 -5.68
N PHE A 193 -12.95 -16.22 -6.73
CA PHE A 193 -12.81 -15.09 -7.63
C PHE A 193 -13.37 -15.41 -9.03
N PRO A 194 -13.96 -14.42 -9.73
CA PRO A 194 -14.43 -14.60 -11.11
C PRO A 194 -13.26 -14.86 -12.07
N TYR A 195 -12.09 -14.28 -11.80
CA TYR A 195 -10.85 -14.52 -12.54
C TYR A 195 -9.80 -15.15 -11.62
N PRO A 196 -9.84 -16.48 -11.43
CA PRO A 196 -8.88 -17.19 -10.59
C PRO A 196 -7.44 -16.93 -11.03
N SER A 197 -6.56 -16.68 -10.06
CA SER A 197 -5.13 -16.47 -10.28
C SER A 197 -4.36 -17.04 -9.09
N SER A 198 -3.10 -17.41 -9.31
CA SER A 198 -2.18 -17.66 -8.20
C SER A 198 -1.55 -16.37 -7.68
N ALA A 199 -1.56 -15.28 -8.43
CA ALA A 199 -0.93 -14.03 -8.02
C ALA A 199 -1.82 -13.28 -7.00
N THR A 200 -1.30 -13.09 -5.79
CA THR A 200 -2.03 -12.44 -4.70
C THR A 200 -2.46 -11.02 -5.07
N SER A 201 -1.61 -10.24 -5.76
CA SER A 201 -1.89 -8.83 -6.06
C SER A 201 -3.14 -8.63 -6.91
N ILE A 202 -3.35 -9.44 -7.96
CA ILE A 202 -4.54 -9.33 -8.80
C ILE A 202 -5.82 -9.84 -8.12
N LEU A 203 -5.70 -10.81 -7.20
CA LEU A 203 -6.83 -11.25 -6.39
C LEU A 203 -7.29 -10.16 -5.42
N PHE A 204 -6.36 -9.40 -4.84
CA PHE A 204 -6.71 -8.23 -4.01
C PHE A 204 -7.42 -7.15 -4.81
N VAL A 205 -7.01 -6.87 -6.06
CA VAL A 205 -7.72 -5.92 -6.93
C VAL A 205 -9.18 -6.36 -7.12
N GLN A 206 -9.41 -7.64 -7.46
CA GLN A 206 -10.76 -8.19 -7.62
C GLN A 206 -11.59 -8.09 -6.32
N HIS A 207 -11.00 -8.40 -5.16
CA HIS A 207 -11.67 -8.27 -3.86
C HIS A 207 -12.08 -6.83 -3.57
N ILE A 208 -11.17 -5.88 -3.80
CA ILE A 208 -11.41 -4.45 -3.54
C ILE A 208 -12.54 -3.94 -4.42
N MET A 209 -12.54 -4.26 -5.71
CA MET A 209 -13.62 -3.93 -6.65
C MET A 209 -14.98 -4.41 -6.11
N HIS A 210 -15.07 -5.69 -5.70
CA HIS A 210 -16.33 -6.27 -5.23
C HIS A 210 -16.78 -5.79 -3.83
N ARG A 211 -15.85 -5.26 -3.02
CA ARG A 211 -16.13 -4.65 -1.70
C ARG A 211 -16.42 -3.15 -1.76
N LEU A 212 -16.31 -2.54 -2.93
CA LEU A 212 -16.54 -1.11 -3.10
C LEU A 212 -18.03 -0.83 -3.34
N ARG A 213 -18.61 0.08 -2.55
CA ARG A 213 -19.96 0.59 -2.80
C ARG A 213 -20.02 1.35 -4.12
N ARG A 214 -21.24 1.52 -4.66
CA ARG A 214 -21.47 2.30 -5.90
C ARG A 214 -21.10 3.79 -5.77
N ASP A 215 -21.16 4.34 -4.57
CA ASP A 215 -20.73 5.70 -4.25
C ASP A 215 -19.31 5.73 -3.63
N GLY A 216 -18.60 4.60 -3.70
CA GLY A 216 -17.33 4.41 -3.03
C GLY A 216 -16.12 4.74 -3.89
N ARG A 217 -14.99 4.93 -3.21
CA ARG A 217 -13.68 5.23 -3.81
C ARG A 217 -12.54 4.48 -3.11
N VAL A 218 -11.47 4.26 -3.87
CA VAL A 218 -10.33 3.43 -3.50
C VAL A 218 -9.04 4.24 -3.64
N GLY A 219 -8.12 4.06 -2.69
CA GLY A 219 -6.70 4.31 -2.89
C GLY A 219 -5.93 3.05 -2.52
N MET A 220 -5.22 2.45 -3.46
CA MET A 220 -4.45 1.23 -3.21
C MET A 220 -3.03 1.30 -3.76
N VAL A 221 -2.09 0.70 -3.04
CA VAL A 221 -0.75 0.44 -3.56
C VAL A 221 -0.76 -0.86 -4.36
N ILE A 222 -0.06 -0.90 -5.49
CA ILE A 222 0.19 -2.14 -6.25
C ILE A 222 1.68 -2.28 -6.57
N ASP A 223 2.09 -3.51 -6.91
CA ASP A 223 3.31 -3.71 -7.67
C ASP A 223 3.10 -3.34 -9.15
N GLU A 224 4.15 -2.83 -9.80
CA GLU A 224 4.13 -2.40 -11.21
C GLU A 224 3.68 -3.54 -12.16
N GLY A 225 3.88 -4.80 -11.76
CA GLY A 225 3.43 -5.98 -12.50
C GLY A 225 1.94 -5.99 -12.78
N VAL A 226 1.11 -5.47 -11.88
CA VAL A 226 -0.34 -5.35 -12.10
C VAL A 226 -0.66 -4.43 -13.28
N LEU A 227 0.15 -3.39 -13.52
CA LEU A 227 -0.07 -2.47 -14.63
C LEU A 227 0.22 -3.12 -15.99
N PHE A 228 1.44 -3.65 -16.18
CA PHE A 228 1.93 -4.05 -17.51
C PHE A 228 1.62 -5.50 -17.90
N LYS A 229 1.31 -6.40 -16.95
CA LYS A 229 1.03 -7.80 -17.28
C LYS A 229 -0.21 -7.90 -18.18
N SER A 230 0.01 -8.30 -19.43
CA SER A 230 -1.02 -8.41 -20.47
C SER A 230 -1.03 -9.79 -21.14
N SER A 231 -0.15 -10.70 -20.72
CA SER A 231 -0.09 -12.09 -21.21
C SER A 231 -0.98 -13.05 -20.41
N GLU A 232 -1.26 -12.74 -19.14
CA GLU A 232 -2.05 -13.57 -18.25
C GLU A 232 -3.52 -13.14 -18.27
N ARG A 233 -4.43 -14.08 -18.57
CA ARG A 233 -5.87 -13.80 -18.74
C ARG A 233 -6.49 -13.14 -17.51
N ALA A 234 -6.17 -13.60 -16.30
CA ALA A 234 -6.72 -13.03 -15.08
C ALA A 234 -6.38 -11.54 -14.90
N TYR A 235 -5.18 -11.11 -15.32
CA TYR A 235 -4.79 -9.70 -15.28
C TYR A 235 -5.55 -8.88 -16.32
N VAL A 236 -5.65 -9.38 -17.55
CA VAL A 236 -6.37 -8.69 -18.63
C VAL A 236 -7.86 -8.55 -18.30
N ASP A 237 -8.50 -9.64 -17.89
CA ASP A 237 -9.95 -9.63 -17.59
C ASP A 237 -10.27 -8.77 -16.36
N THR A 238 -9.45 -8.81 -15.31
CA THR A 238 -9.61 -7.93 -14.14
C THR A 238 -9.46 -6.45 -14.52
N LYS A 239 -8.43 -6.11 -15.32
CA LYS A 239 -8.22 -4.72 -15.76
C LYS A 239 -9.31 -4.25 -16.71
N LYS A 240 -9.84 -5.15 -17.54
CA LYS A 240 -10.99 -4.87 -18.39
C LYS A 240 -12.22 -4.52 -17.55
N GLU A 241 -12.58 -5.37 -16.58
CA GLU A 241 -13.69 -5.08 -15.66
C GLU A 241 -13.46 -3.75 -14.91
N LEU A 242 -12.23 -3.50 -14.44
CA LEU A 242 -11.87 -2.24 -13.78
C LEU A 242 -12.15 -1.02 -14.68
N LEU A 243 -11.84 -1.07 -15.97
CA LEU A 243 -12.06 0.06 -16.87
C LEU A 243 -13.52 0.18 -17.35
N GLU A 244 -14.24 -0.94 -17.47
CA GLU A 244 -15.61 -0.98 -18.01
C GLU A 244 -16.68 -0.70 -16.94
N GLU A 245 -16.44 -1.06 -15.68
CA GLU A 245 -17.43 -0.91 -14.60
C GLU A 245 -17.04 0.18 -13.57
N TYR A 246 -15.75 0.50 -13.46
CA TYR A 246 -15.21 1.48 -12.51
C TYR A 246 -14.49 2.61 -13.23
N ASN A 247 -14.31 3.72 -12.50
CA ASN A 247 -13.64 4.91 -12.99
C ASN A 247 -12.26 5.00 -12.35
N LEU A 248 -11.26 4.43 -13.01
CA LEU A 248 -9.85 4.58 -12.68
C LEU A 248 -9.39 5.98 -13.09
N TYR A 249 -9.53 6.93 -12.19
CA TYR A 249 -9.31 8.33 -12.50
C TYR A 249 -7.85 8.77 -12.34
N ALA A 250 -7.05 8.07 -11.52
CA ALA A 250 -5.64 8.42 -11.34
C ALA A 250 -4.73 7.22 -11.07
N ILE A 251 -3.51 7.29 -11.64
CA ILE A 251 -2.38 6.41 -11.32
C ILE A 251 -1.16 7.27 -10.99
N VAL A 252 -0.58 7.07 -9.81
CA VAL A 252 0.64 7.78 -9.38
C VAL A 252 1.80 6.79 -9.32
N SER A 253 2.77 6.95 -10.21
CA SER A 253 3.97 6.10 -10.25
C SER A 253 4.95 6.55 -9.18
N LEU A 254 5.34 5.64 -8.29
CA LEU A 254 6.35 5.89 -7.28
C LEU A 254 7.74 5.50 -7.78
N PRO A 255 8.81 6.15 -7.28
CA PRO A 255 10.16 5.77 -7.65
C PRO A 255 10.55 4.43 -6.98
N ALA A 256 11.40 3.65 -7.64
CA ALA A 256 11.94 2.43 -7.03
C ALA A 256 12.71 2.79 -5.74
N GLY A 257 12.55 1.99 -4.68
CA GLY A 257 13.19 2.28 -3.39
C GLY A 257 12.28 2.89 -2.32
N VAL A 258 11.05 3.31 -2.66
CA VAL A 258 10.07 3.76 -1.65
C VAL A 258 9.83 2.69 -0.61
N PHE A 259 9.71 1.44 -1.05
CA PHE A 259 9.49 0.26 -0.20
C PHE A 259 10.78 -0.54 0.07
N ALA A 260 11.96 0.09 -0.01
CA ALA A 260 13.23 -0.62 0.23
C ALA A 260 13.36 -1.14 1.67
N ASN A 261 12.73 -0.49 2.65
CA ASN A 261 12.77 -0.86 4.06
C ASN A 261 11.93 -2.10 4.39
N VAL A 262 11.00 -2.50 3.51
CA VAL A 262 10.07 -3.61 3.75
C VAL A 262 10.49 -4.92 3.07
N VAL A 263 11.58 -4.90 2.30
CA VAL A 263 12.12 -6.09 1.65
C VAL A 263 13.47 -6.50 2.24
N SER A 264 13.67 -7.81 2.37
CA SER A 264 14.92 -8.38 2.85
C SER A 264 16.09 -8.11 1.89
N SER A 265 15.84 -7.98 0.58
CA SER A 265 16.86 -7.78 -0.47
C SER A 265 16.54 -6.63 -1.43
N GLY A 266 17.55 -5.85 -1.80
CA GLY A 266 17.49 -4.88 -2.91
C GLY A 266 16.72 -3.59 -2.61
N THR A 267 16.28 -2.93 -3.69
CA THR A 267 15.53 -1.66 -3.67
C THR A 267 14.03 -1.83 -3.41
N GLY A 268 13.55 -3.06 -3.25
CA GLY A 268 12.11 -3.35 -3.25
C GLY A 268 11.48 -3.26 -4.64
N PRO A 269 10.21 -3.69 -4.78
CA PRO A 269 9.49 -3.58 -6.04
C PRO A 269 9.27 -2.11 -6.40
N LYS A 270 9.22 -1.82 -7.70
CA LYS A 270 8.59 -0.58 -8.16
C LYS A 270 7.08 -0.72 -7.98
N THR A 271 6.47 0.33 -7.47
CA THR A 271 5.08 0.34 -7.04
C THR A 271 4.36 1.56 -7.57
N ASP A 272 3.05 1.44 -7.71
CA ASP A 272 2.18 2.50 -8.18
C ASP A 272 0.99 2.63 -7.22
N LEU A 273 0.37 3.82 -7.20
CA LEU A 273 -0.85 4.07 -6.45
C LEU A 273 -2.01 4.18 -7.42
N LEU A 274 -3.04 3.36 -7.23
CA LEU A 274 -4.27 3.39 -8.02
C LEU A 274 -5.37 4.08 -7.23
N PHE A 275 -6.07 4.96 -7.93
CA PHE A 275 -7.24 5.63 -7.41
C PHE A 275 -8.40 5.46 -8.37
N PHE A 276 -9.46 4.81 -7.89
CA PHE A 276 -10.67 4.58 -8.67
C PHE A 276 -11.93 4.68 -7.82
N ASP A 277 -13.06 4.92 -8.46
CA ASP A 277 -14.38 4.95 -7.85
C ASP A 277 -15.36 4.08 -8.63
N HIS A 278 -16.56 3.87 -8.09
CA HIS A 278 -17.61 3.06 -8.71
C HIS A 278 -18.74 3.93 -9.32
N LEU A 279 -18.42 5.15 -9.77
CA LEU A 279 -19.40 6.08 -10.33
C LEU A 279 -19.71 5.81 -11.82
N GLY A 280 -18.96 4.92 -12.47
CA GLY A 280 -19.17 4.50 -13.86
C GLY A 280 -17.87 4.09 -14.55
N PRO A 281 -17.88 3.86 -15.88
CA PRO A 281 -16.71 3.43 -16.65
C PRO A 281 -15.62 4.49 -16.71
N THR A 282 -14.38 4.02 -16.84
CA THR A 282 -13.19 4.86 -17.04
C THR A 282 -13.22 5.48 -18.43
N LYS A 283 -13.02 6.80 -18.51
CA LYS A 283 -12.90 7.54 -19.78
C LYS A 283 -11.47 7.95 -20.07
N GLN A 284 -10.79 8.45 -19.06
CA GLN A 284 -9.41 8.91 -19.14
C GLN A 284 -8.75 8.74 -17.77
N ILE A 285 -7.46 8.46 -17.79
CA ILE A 285 -6.67 8.22 -16.58
C ILE A 285 -5.66 9.35 -16.45
N TRP A 286 -5.63 10.00 -15.28
CA TRP A 286 -4.63 10.99 -14.92
C TRP A 286 -3.38 10.29 -14.37
N TYR A 287 -2.21 10.62 -14.89
CA TYR A 287 -0.95 10.04 -14.46
C TYR A 287 -0.05 11.09 -13.82
N TYR A 288 0.67 10.69 -12.78
CA TYR A 288 1.74 11.49 -12.18
C TYR A 288 2.97 10.63 -11.85
N GLU A 289 4.15 11.05 -12.30
CA GLU A 289 5.43 10.40 -11.97
C GLU A 289 6.12 11.11 -10.81
N VAL A 290 6.18 10.45 -9.65
CA VAL A 290 6.88 10.94 -8.46
C VAL A 290 8.36 10.56 -8.55
N SER A 291 9.25 11.53 -8.32
CA SER A 291 10.71 11.26 -8.27
C SER A 291 11.28 11.23 -6.86
N THR A 292 10.70 11.99 -5.94
CA THR A 292 11.12 12.05 -4.53
C THR A 292 9.92 12.13 -3.58
N VAL A 293 10.07 11.55 -2.39
CA VAL A 293 8.98 11.36 -1.40
C VAL A 293 9.34 11.86 0.00
N GLY A 294 10.31 12.77 0.13
CA GLY A 294 10.73 13.32 1.43
C GLY A 294 11.62 12.39 2.27
N PHE A 295 12.06 11.25 1.72
CA PHE A 295 13.12 10.43 2.31
C PHE A 295 13.98 9.75 1.24
N SER A 296 15.20 9.34 1.63
CA SER A 296 16.13 8.61 0.77
C SER A 296 15.54 7.27 0.34
N LEU A 297 15.65 6.91 -0.93
CA LEU A 297 15.16 5.66 -1.52
C LEU A 297 16.08 4.46 -1.21
N THR A 298 16.49 4.35 0.06
CA THR A 298 17.36 3.30 0.59
C THR A 298 16.66 2.65 1.78
N LYS A 299 17.16 1.47 2.21
CA LYS A 299 16.64 0.77 3.40
C LYS A 299 16.54 1.65 4.65
N THR A 300 17.44 2.63 4.80
CA THR A 300 17.47 3.52 5.97
C THR A 300 16.38 4.59 5.96
N GLN A 301 15.85 4.96 4.78
CA GLN A 301 14.85 6.02 4.60
C GLN A 301 15.14 7.27 5.44
N LYS A 302 16.36 7.82 5.31
CA LYS A 302 16.72 9.07 5.97
C LYS A 302 15.85 10.20 5.40
N PRO A 303 15.27 11.09 6.24
CA PRO A 303 14.53 12.25 5.76
C PRO A 303 15.38 13.10 4.81
N ILE A 304 14.76 13.58 3.73
CA ILE A 304 15.34 14.55 2.78
C ILE A 304 14.33 15.69 2.57
N ALA A 305 14.81 16.86 2.13
CA ALA A 305 13.95 18.01 1.91
C ALA A 305 13.06 17.86 0.66
N GLU A 306 13.54 17.15 -0.35
CA GLU A 306 12.87 17.01 -1.64
C GLU A 306 11.67 16.06 -1.56
N ASN A 307 10.48 16.56 -1.88
CA ASN A 307 9.24 15.80 -1.88
C ASN A 307 8.31 16.29 -3.00
N ASN A 308 7.89 15.41 -3.92
CA ASN A 308 6.95 15.76 -4.99
C ASN A 308 5.49 15.42 -4.64
N LEU A 309 5.21 14.74 -3.53
CA LEU A 309 3.85 14.38 -3.13
C LEU A 309 2.93 15.62 -2.95
N PRO A 310 3.40 16.75 -2.35
CA PRO A 310 2.58 17.96 -2.27
C PRO A 310 2.25 18.58 -3.64
N ASP A 311 3.22 18.65 -4.56
CA ASP A 311 3.00 19.12 -5.94
C ASP A 311 2.00 18.23 -6.67
N CYS A 312 2.08 16.91 -6.47
CA CYS A 312 1.12 15.95 -7.00
C CYS A 312 -0.32 16.24 -6.52
N LEU A 313 -0.51 16.53 -5.23
CA LEU A 313 -1.80 16.91 -4.66
C LEU A 313 -2.33 18.24 -5.23
N GLU A 314 -1.47 19.23 -5.39
CA GLU A 314 -1.84 20.52 -5.98
C GLU A 314 -2.28 20.36 -7.45
N MET A 315 -1.51 19.60 -8.24
CA MET A 315 -1.86 19.28 -9.62
C MET A 315 -3.15 18.48 -9.72
N TRP A 316 -3.37 17.53 -8.80
CA TRP A 316 -4.62 16.78 -8.72
C TRP A 316 -5.81 17.69 -8.44
N ARG A 317 -5.71 18.60 -7.47
CA ARG A 317 -6.76 19.59 -7.16
C ARG A 317 -7.06 20.50 -8.36
N ALA A 318 -6.03 20.96 -9.08
CA ALA A 318 -6.19 21.75 -10.29
C ALA A 318 -6.94 20.96 -11.38
N TYR A 319 -6.59 19.68 -11.57
CA TYR A 319 -7.28 18.80 -12.51
C TYR A 319 -8.73 18.51 -12.10
N GLN A 320 -9.01 18.29 -10.82
CA GLN A 320 -10.39 18.15 -10.30
C GLN A 320 -11.21 19.43 -10.53
N ALA A 321 -10.62 20.61 -10.34
CA ALA A 321 -11.27 21.88 -10.63
C ALA A 321 -11.58 22.02 -12.13
N TRP A 322 -10.66 21.61 -13.00
CA TRP A 322 -10.87 21.56 -14.45
C TRP A 322 -11.99 20.60 -14.84
N LEU A 323 -12.09 19.43 -14.22
CA LEU A 323 -13.18 18.47 -14.45
C LEU A 323 -14.56 18.99 -14.01
N LYS A 324 -14.63 19.96 -13.08
CA LYS A 324 -15.91 20.57 -12.66
C LYS A 324 -16.45 21.59 -13.66
N VAL A 325 -15.60 22.12 -14.56
CA VAL A 325 -16.04 23.02 -15.63
C VAL A 325 -16.84 22.21 -16.67
N PRO A 326 -17.99 22.71 -17.16
CA PRO A 326 -18.73 22.07 -18.25
C PRO A 326 -17.85 21.84 -19.49
N ALA A 327 -18.06 20.74 -20.21
CA ALA A 327 -17.21 20.37 -21.34
C ALA A 327 -17.18 21.44 -22.45
N GLU A 328 -18.26 22.19 -22.60
CA GLU A 328 -18.43 23.28 -23.55
C GLU A 328 -17.58 24.52 -23.21
N GLU A 329 -17.20 24.67 -21.93
CA GLU A 329 -16.49 25.83 -21.39
C GLU A 329 -15.04 25.52 -20.98
N ARG A 330 -14.61 24.26 -21.06
CA ARG A 330 -13.24 23.85 -20.70
C ARG A 330 -12.21 24.42 -21.66
N SER A 331 -11.04 24.78 -21.12
CA SER A 331 -9.83 24.95 -21.94
C SER A 331 -9.55 23.68 -22.75
N ALA A 332 -8.95 23.84 -23.94
CA ALA A 332 -8.71 22.72 -24.86
C ALA A 332 -7.89 21.57 -24.24
N GLU A 333 -7.02 21.86 -23.27
CA GLU A 333 -6.17 20.84 -22.61
C GLU A 333 -6.33 20.84 -21.09
N PRO A 334 -6.27 19.65 -20.44
CA PRO A 334 -6.25 19.53 -18.98
C PRO A 334 -4.91 20.05 -18.40
N PRO A 335 -4.86 20.44 -17.12
CA PRO A 335 -3.62 20.79 -16.45
C PRO A 335 -2.57 19.67 -16.54
N GLN A 336 -1.40 19.98 -17.08
CA GLN A 336 -0.30 19.04 -17.29
C GLN A 336 1.06 19.72 -17.09
N ASN A 337 2.08 18.95 -16.73
CA ASN A 337 3.47 19.43 -16.60
C ASN A 337 4.45 18.32 -17.01
N GLU A 338 5.75 18.44 -16.69
CA GLU A 338 6.77 17.42 -17.02
C GLU A 338 6.56 16.06 -16.32
N ARG A 339 5.74 16.00 -15.25
CA ARG A 339 5.45 14.79 -14.46
C ARG A 339 3.99 14.36 -14.55
N CYS A 340 3.12 15.17 -15.14
CA CYS A 340 1.68 15.00 -15.11
C CYS A 340 1.11 15.01 -16.54
N TRP A 341 0.36 13.98 -16.89
CA TRP A 341 -0.31 13.85 -18.19
C TRP A 341 -1.61 13.05 -18.06
N VAL A 342 -2.43 13.03 -19.11
CA VAL A 342 -3.71 12.32 -19.15
C VAL A 342 -3.73 11.39 -20.36
N VAL A 343 -4.22 10.16 -20.18
CA VAL A 343 -4.32 9.15 -21.25
C VAL A 343 -5.78 8.73 -21.44
N PRO A 344 -6.35 8.79 -22.66
CA PRO A 344 -7.67 8.25 -22.97
C PRO A 344 -7.73 6.73 -22.82
N VAL A 345 -8.86 6.20 -22.36
CA VAL A 345 -9.04 4.75 -22.14
C VAL A 345 -8.88 3.95 -23.43
N GLU A 346 -9.20 4.53 -24.59
CA GLU A 346 -9.09 3.86 -25.89
C GLU A 346 -7.64 3.50 -26.23
N GLU A 347 -6.66 4.29 -25.78
CA GLU A 347 -5.25 3.98 -25.96
C GLU A 347 -4.82 2.78 -25.10
N ILE A 348 -5.36 2.69 -23.88
CA ILE A 348 -5.12 1.58 -22.96
C ILE A 348 -5.72 0.28 -23.51
N VAL A 349 -6.95 0.33 -24.04
CA VAL A 349 -7.60 -0.82 -24.68
C VAL A 349 -6.81 -1.31 -25.89
N LYS A 350 -6.31 -0.39 -26.74
CA LYS A 350 -5.43 -0.74 -27.87
C LYS A 350 -4.13 -1.41 -27.44
N LYS A 351 -3.63 -1.11 -26.24
CA LYS A 351 -2.44 -1.74 -25.64
C LYS A 351 -2.79 -3.00 -24.82
N ASN A 352 -3.91 -3.66 -25.13
CA ASN A 352 -4.36 -4.88 -24.43
C ASN A 352 -4.45 -4.69 -22.91
N TYR A 353 -5.05 -3.57 -22.49
CA TYR A 353 -5.26 -3.19 -21.10
C TYR A 353 -3.95 -3.02 -20.30
N ASP A 354 -2.85 -2.68 -20.95
CA ASP A 354 -1.62 -2.24 -20.28
C ASP A 354 -1.84 -0.84 -19.68
N LEU A 355 -1.88 -0.77 -18.36
CA LEU A 355 -2.07 0.47 -17.61
C LEU A 355 -0.77 1.22 -17.35
N SER A 356 0.39 0.68 -17.77
CA SER A 356 1.65 1.38 -17.68
C SER A 356 1.69 2.50 -18.73
N ALA A 357 1.83 3.73 -18.26
CA ALA A 357 2.05 4.88 -19.14
C ALA A 357 3.46 5.40 -18.87
N ALA A 358 4.36 5.23 -19.84
CA ALA A 358 5.63 5.92 -19.82
C ALA A 358 5.39 7.42 -19.94
N ASN A 359 6.05 8.21 -19.09
CA ASN A 359 5.94 9.66 -19.13
C ASN A 359 6.39 10.20 -20.51
N PRO A 360 5.48 10.80 -21.30
CA PRO A 360 5.78 11.25 -22.66
C PRO A 360 6.74 12.45 -22.69
N LYS A 361 6.88 13.15 -21.56
CA LYS A 361 7.73 14.35 -21.42
C LYS A 361 9.04 14.03 -20.71
N ARG A 362 9.33 12.75 -20.43
CA ARG A 362 10.61 12.33 -19.90
C ARG A 362 11.69 12.71 -20.91
N LYS A 363 12.47 13.75 -20.59
CA LYS A 363 13.74 14.01 -21.29
C LYS A 363 14.54 12.73 -21.13
N ASN A 364 14.87 12.04 -22.22
CA ASN A 364 15.63 10.78 -22.24
C ASN A 364 16.93 10.94 -21.43
N GLY A 365 16.85 10.80 -20.11
CA GLY A 365 17.95 10.96 -19.15
C GLY A 365 18.61 9.63 -18.80
N PHE A 366 18.07 8.54 -19.29
CA PHE A 366 18.76 7.27 -19.39
C PHE A 366 18.59 6.84 -20.84
N ALA A 367 19.67 6.97 -21.62
CA ALA A 367 19.86 6.06 -22.72
C ALA A 367 19.67 4.65 -22.12
N HIS A 368 18.60 3.95 -22.51
CA HIS A 368 18.66 2.51 -22.43
C HIS A 368 19.98 2.16 -23.12
N ARG A 369 20.94 1.63 -22.37
CA ARG A 369 22.13 1.04 -22.99
C ARG A 369 21.57 0.15 -24.09
N PRO A 370 22.02 0.30 -25.34
CA PRO A 370 21.55 -0.52 -26.43
C PRO A 370 21.55 -1.99 -25.97
N PRO A 371 20.54 -2.81 -26.32
CA PRO A 371 20.51 -4.22 -25.93
C PRO A 371 21.85 -4.93 -26.15
N GLU A 372 22.63 -4.50 -27.15
CA GLU A 372 23.99 -4.94 -27.44
C GLU A 372 24.99 -4.64 -26.32
N GLU A 373 24.95 -3.45 -25.70
CA GLU A 373 25.79 -3.10 -24.54
C GLU A 373 25.38 -3.86 -23.27
N LEU A 374 24.09 -4.15 -23.11
CA LEU A 374 23.60 -4.99 -22.00
C LEU A 374 24.06 -6.44 -22.15
N ILE A 375 24.02 -6.98 -23.38
CA ILE A 375 24.53 -8.32 -23.68
C ILE A 375 26.05 -8.38 -23.45
N ALA A 376 26.78 -7.34 -23.85
CA ALA A 376 28.22 -7.24 -23.58
C ALA A 376 28.54 -7.22 -22.08
N ASP A 377 27.82 -6.41 -21.29
CA ASP A 377 27.98 -6.36 -19.83
C ASP A 377 27.63 -7.69 -19.14
N ILE A 378 26.62 -8.41 -19.64
CA ILE A 378 26.27 -9.76 -19.17
C ILE A 378 27.39 -10.77 -19.51
N ALA A 379 27.94 -10.69 -20.72
CA ALA A 379 29.03 -11.56 -21.15
C ALA A 379 30.31 -11.33 -20.32
N ASP A 380 30.68 -10.07 -20.07
CA ASP A 380 31.81 -9.70 -19.21
C ASP A 380 31.62 -10.20 -17.78
N LYS A 381 30.40 -10.06 -17.23
CA LYS A 381 30.08 -10.60 -15.90
C LYS A 381 30.15 -12.12 -15.85
N GLN A 382 29.72 -12.83 -16.90
CA GLN A 382 29.87 -14.28 -16.97
C GLN A 382 31.34 -14.70 -17.07
N ALA A 383 32.16 -14.00 -17.86
CA ALA A 383 33.59 -14.26 -17.92
C ALA A 383 34.24 -14.08 -16.54
N ARG A 384 33.88 -13.00 -15.82
CA ARG A 384 34.38 -12.74 -14.47
C ARG A 384 33.94 -13.80 -13.45
N ILE A 385 32.71 -14.29 -13.55
CA ILE A 385 32.24 -15.43 -12.75
C ILE A 385 33.07 -16.68 -13.06
N GLY A 386 33.37 -16.94 -14.34
CA GLY A 386 34.24 -18.04 -14.76
C GLY A 386 35.64 -17.96 -14.15
N GLU A 387 36.28 -16.79 -14.20
CA GLU A 387 37.58 -16.55 -13.57
C GLU A 387 37.55 -16.82 -12.05
N LEU A 388 36.54 -16.32 -11.35
CA LEU A 388 36.38 -16.53 -9.92
C LEU A 388 36.15 -18.02 -9.57
N ILE A 389 35.47 -18.77 -10.42
CA ILE A 389 35.29 -20.22 -10.23
C ILE A 389 36.64 -20.94 -10.38
N ILE A 390 37.47 -20.55 -11.34
CA ILE A 390 38.81 -21.12 -11.53
C ILE A 390 39.69 -20.81 -10.31
N GLU A 391 39.68 -19.55 -9.84
CA GLU A 391 40.43 -19.12 -8.65
C GLU A 391 40.02 -19.94 -7.41
N ILE A 392 38.72 -20.18 -7.22
CA ILE A 392 38.21 -21.05 -6.14
C ILE A 392 38.67 -22.51 -6.32
N GLN A 393 38.67 -23.03 -7.55
CA GLN A 393 39.14 -24.39 -7.83
C GLN A 393 40.64 -24.56 -7.56
N GLU A 394 41.45 -23.56 -7.88
CA GLU A 394 42.89 -23.55 -7.59
C GLU A 394 43.17 -23.48 -6.09
N LEU A 395 42.42 -22.66 -5.35
CA LEU A 395 42.49 -22.61 -3.88
C LEU A 395 42.12 -23.95 -3.24
N LEU A 396 41.03 -24.59 -3.71
CA LEU A 396 40.61 -25.91 -3.23
C LEU A 396 41.58 -27.02 -3.60
N ALA A 397 42.27 -26.92 -4.75
CA ALA A 397 43.30 -27.88 -5.15
C ALA A 397 44.59 -27.72 -4.31
N GLY A 398 44.93 -26.49 -3.93
CA GLY A 398 46.06 -26.16 -3.04
C GLY A 398 45.91 -26.71 -1.63
N ASP A 399 44.70 -26.72 -1.07
CA ASP A 399 44.41 -27.27 0.28
C ASP A 399 44.39 -28.81 0.33
N SER A 400 44.43 -29.51 -0.81
CA SER A 400 44.48 -30.98 -0.88
C SER A 400 45.91 -31.56 -0.80
N ASN A 401 46.93 -30.73 -0.66
CA ASN A 401 48.35 -31.13 -0.65
C ASN A 401 49.09 -30.81 0.67
N GLU A 402 48.37 -30.56 1.77
CA GLU A 402 48.92 -30.61 3.14
C GLU A 402 48.42 -31.84 3.93
#